data_AF-A0A421K8K5-F1
#
_entry.id   AF-A0A421K8K5-F1
#
_cell.length_a   1.000
_cell.length_b   1.000
_cell.length_c   1.000
_cell.angle_alpha   90.00
_cell.angle_beta   90.00
_cell.angle_gamma   90.00
#
_symmetry.space_group_name_H-M   'P 1'
#
loop_
_entity.id
_entity.type
_entity.pdbx_description
1 polymer ?
#
loop_
_entity_poly.entity_id
_entity_poly.type
_entity_poly.pdbx_seq_one_letter_code
_entity_poly.pdbx_strand_id
1 'polypeptide(L)'
;MTLKRFALAVFLISVSSPLFAEYGQTLLLQEVLPSLSPQDKTDLLNGSEILRFHDGTVSPGLLPLSSLGTAVAREILSGGLNIGIEGLFFTPLDRLPDTYSSLLDEDRNIKLYNMLRSVSTLTGLHYYSASRKKMRLLFEESWVIPNGSSPKEILPDP
;
A
#
# COMPACT_ATOMS: atom_id res chain seq x y z
N MET A 1 -12.87 56.45 54.34
CA MET A 1 -13.97 55.49 54.59
C MET A 1 -15.04 55.78 53.53
N THR A 2 -15.34 55.00 52.50
CA THR A 2 -15.06 53.61 52.13
C THR A 2 -14.98 53.51 50.60
N LEU A 3 -13.86 52.96 50.13
CA LEU A 3 -13.54 52.69 48.73
C LEU A 3 -14.44 51.54 48.22
N LYS A 4 -15.40 51.84 47.32
CA LYS A 4 -16.21 50.80 46.68
C LYS A 4 -15.36 50.10 45.61
N ARG A 5 -15.02 48.85 45.90
CA ARG A 5 -14.24 47.94 45.06
C ARG A 5 -15.01 47.63 43.77
N PHE A 6 -14.48 48.02 42.62
CA PHE A 6 -14.93 47.48 41.33
C PHE A 6 -14.38 46.05 41.21
N ALA A 7 -15.27 45.06 41.30
CA ALA A 7 -14.92 43.67 41.00
C ALA A 7 -14.89 43.49 39.48
N LEU A 8 -13.69 43.35 38.92
CA LEU A 8 -13.48 42.92 37.54
C LEU A 8 -13.76 41.42 37.48
N ALA A 9 -14.96 41.03 37.04
CA ALA A 9 -15.27 39.64 36.74
C ALA A 9 -14.67 39.30 35.37
N VAL A 10 -13.46 38.74 35.36
CA VAL A 10 -12.88 38.12 34.16
C VAL A 10 -13.59 36.78 33.96
N PHE A 11 -14.51 36.73 33.00
CA PHE A 11 -15.11 35.49 32.53
C PHE A 11 -14.12 34.81 31.58
N LEU A 12 -13.30 33.90 32.12
CA LEU A 12 -12.45 33.03 31.31
C LEU A 12 -13.36 31.93 30.73
N ILE A 13 -13.85 32.15 29.53
CA ILE A 13 -14.50 31.12 28.72
C ILE A 13 -13.38 30.16 28.30
N SER A 14 -13.20 29.09 29.05
CA SER A 14 -12.44 27.92 28.59
C SER A 14 -13.23 27.26 27.47
N VAL A 15 -13.00 27.71 26.24
CA VAL A 15 -13.39 26.96 25.04
C VAL A 15 -12.54 25.70 25.07
N SER A 16 -13.11 24.60 25.55
CA SER A 16 -12.58 23.26 25.36
C SER A 16 -12.72 22.94 23.88
N SER A 17 -11.79 23.44 23.06
CA SER A 17 -11.60 22.91 21.72
C SER A 17 -11.20 21.44 21.87
N PRO A 18 -11.93 20.47 21.27
CA PRO A 18 -11.46 19.11 21.19
C PRO A 18 -10.24 19.11 20.26
N LEU A 19 -9.07 19.34 20.83
CA LEU A 19 -7.79 19.16 20.18
C LEU A 19 -7.52 17.65 20.15
N PHE A 20 -7.40 17.14 18.93
CA PHE A 20 -6.96 15.80 18.55
C PHE A 20 -7.99 14.67 18.74
N ALA A 21 -8.99 14.68 17.86
CA ALA A 21 -9.37 13.43 17.20
C ALA A 21 -8.86 13.53 15.76
N GLU A 22 -7.67 13.01 15.47
CA GLU A 22 -7.37 12.58 14.10
C GLU A 22 -8.29 11.39 13.82
N TYR A 23 -9.52 11.69 13.42
CA TYR A 23 -10.40 10.72 12.80
C TYR A 23 -9.68 10.24 11.55
N GLY A 24 -9.37 8.94 11.49
CA GLY A 24 -8.91 8.30 10.26
C GLY A 24 -9.85 8.72 9.13
N GLN A 25 -9.33 9.55 8.22
CA GLN A 25 -10.13 10.02 7.11
C GLN A 25 -10.48 8.82 6.25
N THR A 26 -11.77 8.52 6.12
CA THR A 26 -12.24 7.55 5.13
C THR A 26 -11.94 8.14 3.76
N LEU A 27 -10.78 7.77 3.20
CA LEU A 27 -10.40 8.15 1.85
C LEU A 27 -11.29 7.41 0.85
N LEU A 28 -11.81 8.13 -0.14
CA LEU A 28 -12.54 7.50 -1.22
C LEU A 28 -11.55 6.82 -2.17
N LEU A 29 -11.91 5.65 -2.69
CA LEU A 29 -11.05 4.90 -3.62
C LEU A 29 -10.61 5.74 -4.83
N GLN A 30 -11.46 6.65 -5.31
CA GLN A 30 -11.11 7.58 -6.40
C GLN A 30 -10.10 8.67 -6.04
N GLU A 31 -9.97 9.01 -4.76
CA GLU A 31 -8.98 9.99 -4.30
C GLU A 31 -7.60 9.32 -4.24
N VAL A 32 -7.57 8.05 -3.86
CA VAL A 32 -6.35 7.24 -3.80
C VAL A 32 -5.93 6.75 -5.19
N LEU A 33 -6.89 6.35 -6.03
CA LEU A 33 -6.66 5.77 -7.35
C LEU A 33 -7.54 6.46 -8.40
N PRO A 34 -7.21 7.70 -8.80
CA PRO A 34 -8.01 8.48 -9.75
C PRO A 34 -8.02 7.90 -11.18
N SER A 35 -7.08 6.99 -11.49
CA SER A 35 -6.95 6.33 -12.79
C SER A 35 -7.91 5.15 -13.00
N LEU A 36 -8.71 4.79 -11.99
CA LEU A 36 -9.68 3.71 -12.11
C LEU A 36 -10.92 4.16 -12.88
N SER A 37 -11.28 3.39 -13.90
CA SER A 37 -12.53 3.59 -14.63
C SER A 37 -13.75 3.23 -13.75
N PRO A 38 -14.96 3.70 -14.08
CA PRO A 38 -16.17 3.24 -13.40
C PRO A 38 -16.38 1.71 -13.49
N GLN A 39 -15.93 1.10 -14.59
CA GLN A 39 -15.97 -0.34 -14.77
C GLN A 39 -14.98 -1.03 -13.81
N ASP A 40 -13.75 -0.52 -13.70
CA ASP A 40 -12.73 -1.08 -12.81
C ASP A 40 -13.24 -1.16 -11.36
N LYS A 41 -13.94 -0.11 -10.91
CA LYS A 41 -14.55 -0.08 -9.57
C LYS A 41 -15.62 -1.15 -9.40
N THR A 42 -16.46 -1.31 -10.41
CA THR A 42 -17.53 -2.32 -10.40
C THR A 42 -16.93 -3.72 -10.34
N ASP A 43 -15.90 -3.97 -11.13
CA ASP A 43 -15.19 -5.26 -11.16
C ASP A 43 -14.54 -5.56 -9.81
N LEU A 44 -13.82 -4.59 -9.21
CA LEU A 44 -13.21 -4.72 -7.89
C LEU A 44 -14.24 -5.01 -6.79
N LEU A 45 -15.37 -4.28 -6.77
CA LEU A 45 -16.42 -4.49 -5.77
C LEU A 45 -17.13 -5.83 -5.93
N ASN A 46 -17.18 -6.37 -7.15
CA ASN A 46 -17.70 -7.71 -7.43
C ASN A 46 -16.67 -8.82 -7.15
N GLY A 47 -15.49 -8.48 -6.63
CA GLY A 47 -14.43 -9.42 -6.26
C GLY A 47 -13.58 -9.89 -7.43
N SER A 48 -13.63 -9.18 -8.56
CA SER A 48 -12.65 -9.33 -9.65
C SER A 48 -11.42 -8.47 -9.37
N GLU A 49 -10.37 -8.71 -10.16
CA GLU A 49 -9.08 -8.01 -10.11
C GLU A 49 -8.88 -7.15 -11.34
N ILE A 50 -8.10 -6.07 -11.20
CA ILE A 50 -7.67 -5.26 -12.34
C ILE A 50 -6.23 -5.60 -12.64
N LEU A 51 -6.00 -6.19 -13.82
CA LEU A 51 -4.66 -6.49 -14.32
C LEU A 51 -4.32 -5.56 -15.47
N ARG A 52 -3.10 -5.00 -15.45
CA ARG A 52 -2.55 -4.24 -16.57
C ARG A 52 -1.22 -4.85 -16.98
N PHE A 53 -1.11 -5.19 -18.27
CA PHE A 53 0.12 -5.70 -18.86
C PHE A 53 0.77 -4.61 -19.70
N HIS A 54 2.08 -4.44 -19.50
CA HIS A 54 2.92 -3.50 -20.24
C HIS A 54 3.91 -4.28 -21.07
N ASP A 55 3.77 -4.20 -22.40
CA ASP A 55 4.73 -4.72 -23.38
C ASP A 55 5.55 -3.54 -23.92
N GLY A 56 6.81 -3.44 -23.52
CA GLY A 56 7.67 -2.27 -23.78
C GLY A 56 7.81 -1.36 -22.56
N THR A 57 7.80 -0.04 -22.77
CA THR A 57 8.03 0.93 -21.69
C THR A 57 6.94 0.83 -20.62
N VAL A 58 7.34 0.46 -19.41
CA VAL A 58 6.42 0.32 -18.27
C VAL A 58 5.99 1.69 -17.76
N SER A 59 4.68 1.96 -17.76
CA SER A 59 4.09 3.20 -17.22
C SER A 59 3.02 2.85 -16.19
N PRO A 60 3.36 2.80 -14.88
CA PRO A 60 2.45 2.31 -13.87
C PRO A 60 1.21 3.20 -13.72
N GLY A 61 0.03 2.60 -13.81
CA GLY A 61 -1.25 3.30 -13.74
C GLY A 61 -2.11 2.94 -12.53
N LEU A 62 -1.71 1.95 -11.72
CA LEU A 62 -2.44 1.49 -10.53
C LEU A 62 -1.74 1.88 -9.22
N LEU A 63 -0.74 2.77 -9.26
CA LEU A 63 -0.08 3.29 -8.06
C LEU A 63 -0.99 4.29 -7.32
N PRO A 64 -1.04 4.22 -5.97
CA PRO A 64 -1.76 5.21 -5.16
C PRO A 64 -1.21 6.62 -5.35
N LEU A 65 -2.10 7.61 -5.47
CA LEU A 65 -1.74 9.02 -5.53
C LEU A 65 -1.18 9.48 -4.17
N SER A 66 0.13 9.33 -4.02
CA SER A 66 0.87 9.59 -2.78
C SER A 66 2.31 9.99 -3.10
N SER A 67 3.03 10.53 -2.12
CA SER A 67 4.47 10.82 -2.24
C SER A 67 5.27 9.55 -2.52
N LEU A 68 4.94 8.45 -1.83
CA LEU A 68 5.56 7.14 -2.05
C LEU A 68 5.24 6.59 -3.44
N GLY A 69 3.98 6.61 -3.87
CA GLY A 69 3.60 6.18 -5.21
C GLY A 69 4.31 6.97 -6.31
N THR A 70 4.49 8.28 -6.11
CA THR A 70 5.27 9.13 -7.02
C THR A 70 6.75 8.75 -7.06
N ALA A 71 7.34 8.42 -5.91
CA ALA A 71 8.73 7.96 -5.84
C ALA A 71 8.92 6.62 -6.57
N VAL A 72 8.04 5.65 -6.32
CA VAL A 72 8.05 4.34 -6.98
C VAL A 72 7.85 4.48 -8.49
N ALA A 73 6.91 5.33 -8.93
CA ALA A 73 6.70 5.59 -10.36
C ALA A 73 7.97 6.12 -11.05
N ARG A 74 8.69 7.04 -10.38
CA ARG A 74 9.95 7.57 -10.91
C ARG A 74 11.01 6.50 -11.04
N GLU A 75 11.14 5.63 -10.03
CA GLU A 75 12.11 4.53 -10.05
C GLU A 75 11.81 3.55 -11.20
N ILE A 76 10.56 3.11 -11.34
CA ILE A 76 10.08 2.25 -12.44
C ILE A 76 10.42 2.86 -13.80
N LEU A 77 10.09 4.14 -14.01
CA LEU A 77 10.34 4.84 -15.28
C LEU A 77 11.84 5.00 -15.56
N SER A 78 12.67 5.17 -14.53
CA SER A 78 14.12 5.32 -14.66
C SER A 78 14.86 3.99 -14.88
N GLY A 79 14.27 2.86 -14.45
CA GLY A 79 14.89 1.55 -14.46
C GLY A 79 15.00 0.89 -15.85
N GLY A 80 14.42 1.50 -16.89
CA GLY A 80 14.46 0.96 -18.26
C GLY A 80 13.76 -0.39 -18.41
N LEU A 81 12.72 -0.64 -17.61
CA LEU A 81 11.95 -1.89 -17.65
C LEU A 81 11.19 -2.03 -18.97
N ASN A 82 11.19 -3.24 -19.53
CA ASN A 82 10.59 -3.56 -20.83
C ASN A 82 9.37 -4.50 -20.74
N ILE A 83 9.06 -5.01 -19.55
CA ILE A 83 7.88 -5.83 -19.25
C ILE A 83 7.39 -5.41 -17.87
N GLY A 84 6.07 -5.22 -17.73
CA GLY A 84 5.44 -4.88 -16.46
C GLY A 84 4.08 -5.53 -16.30
N ILE A 85 3.76 -5.94 -15.09
CA ILE A 85 2.44 -6.43 -14.70
C ILE A 85 2.01 -5.67 -13.47
N GLU A 86 0.87 -5.01 -13.55
CA GLU A 86 0.21 -4.40 -12.40
C GLU A 86 -1.03 -5.22 -12.05
N GLY A 87 -1.24 -5.45 -10.75
CA GLY A 87 -2.45 -6.09 -10.25
C GLY A 87 -3.03 -5.29 -9.10
N LEU A 88 -4.31 -4.98 -9.18
CA LEU A 88 -5.08 -4.38 -8.10
C LEU A 88 -6.19 -5.33 -7.68
N PHE A 89 -6.20 -5.65 -6.40
CA PHE A 89 -7.14 -6.56 -5.77
C PHE A 89 -7.89 -5.82 -4.67
N PHE A 90 -9.18 -6.08 -4.55
CA PHE A 90 -9.98 -5.61 -3.43
C PHE A 90 -10.31 -6.78 -2.52
N THR A 91 -9.86 -6.73 -1.27
CA THR A 91 -10.15 -7.75 -0.27
C THR A 91 -10.98 -7.15 0.86
N PRO A 92 -12.28 -7.48 0.92
CA PRO A 92 -13.13 -7.12 2.04
C PRO A 92 -12.57 -7.64 3.38
N LEU A 93 -12.65 -6.82 4.43
CA LEU A 93 -12.14 -7.16 5.77
C LEU A 93 -12.80 -8.42 6.37
N ASP A 94 -14.06 -8.67 6.03
CA ASP A 94 -14.84 -9.85 6.47
C ASP A 94 -14.41 -11.15 5.77
N ARG A 95 -13.62 -11.06 4.69
CA ARG A 95 -13.00 -12.22 4.03
C ARG A 95 -11.62 -12.55 4.58
N LEU A 96 -11.08 -11.73 5.47
CA LEU A 96 -9.79 -11.97 6.11
C LEU A 96 -9.97 -12.82 7.39
N PRO A 97 -8.95 -13.59 7.80
CA PRO A 97 -9.01 -14.37 9.02
C PRO A 97 -9.36 -13.51 10.24
N ASP A 98 -10.16 -14.04 11.17
CA ASP A 98 -10.56 -13.33 12.40
C ASP A 98 -9.35 -12.81 13.20
N THR A 99 -8.24 -13.55 13.16
CA THR A 99 -6.95 -13.18 13.79
C THR A 99 -6.27 -11.97 13.16
N TYR A 100 -6.74 -11.51 12.00
CA TYR A 100 -6.31 -10.28 11.35
C TYR A 100 -7.39 -9.20 11.47
N SER A 101 -8.66 -9.53 11.19
CA SER A 101 -9.74 -8.54 11.17
C SER A 101 -10.03 -7.94 12.56
N SER A 102 -9.80 -8.70 13.64
CA SER A 102 -9.97 -8.26 15.03
C SER A 102 -8.84 -7.39 15.60
N LEU A 103 -7.73 -7.24 14.87
CA LEU A 103 -6.61 -6.39 15.29
C LEU A 103 -6.95 -4.89 15.17
N LEU A 104 -6.29 -4.07 15.98
CA LEU A 104 -6.33 -2.61 15.84
C LEU A 104 -5.72 -2.20 14.49
N ASP A 105 -6.14 -1.04 13.96
CA ASP A 105 -5.73 -0.55 12.64
C ASP A 105 -4.20 -0.50 12.47
N GLU A 106 -3.48 -0.03 13.49
CA GLU A 106 -2.01 0.06 13.49
C GLU A 106 -1.35 -1.33 13.44
N ASP A 107 -1.83 -2.26 14.26
CA ASP A 107 -1.32 -3.65 14.27
C ASP A 107 -1.59 -4.37 12.94
N ARG A 108 -2.75 -4.11 12.32
CA ARG A 108 -3.07 -4.61 10.97
C ARG A 108 -2.09 -4.09 9.94
N ASN A 109 -1.83 -2.78 9.93
CA ASN A 109 -0.92 -2.15 8.99
C ASN A 109 0.51 -2.70 9.14
N ILE A 110 1.01 -2.85 10.36
CA ILE A 110 2.33 -3.44 10.63
C ILE A 110 2.40 -4.90 10.17
N LYS A 111 1.36 -5.69 10.47
CA LYS A 111 1.29 -7.10 10.07
C LYS A 111 1.25 -7.24 8.54
N LEU A 112 0.48 -6.41 7.84
CA LEU A 112 0.44 -6.38 6.38
C LEU A 112 1.78 -5.95 5.80
N TYR A 113 2.40 -4.90 6.33
CA TYR A 113 3.72 -4.43 5.91
C TYR A 113 4.77 -5.54 6.02
N ASN A 114 4.85 -6.20 7.17
CA ASN A 114 5.81 -7.29 7.40
C ASN A 114 5.56 -8.47 6.45
N MET A 115 4.29 -8.81 6.19
CA MET A 115 3.93 -9.86 5.24
C MET A 115 4.36 -9.51 3.82
N LEU A 116 4.04 -8.30 3.33
CA LEU A 116 4.45 -7.85 2.00
C LEU A 116 5.97 -7.75 1.86
N ARG A 117 6.66 -7.29 2.91
CA ARG A 117 8.12 -7.18 2.92
C ARG A 117 8.80 -8.55 2.92
N SER A 118 8.20 -9.58 3.52
CA SER A 118 8.76 -10.94 3.47
C SER A 118 8.85 -11.52 2.05
N VAL A 119 8.10 -10.96 1.09
CA VAL A 119 8.15 -11.36 -0.32
C VAL A 119 9.49 -11.01 -0.97
N SER A 120 10.17 -9.93 -0.55
CA SER A 120 11.46 -9.52 -1.14
C SER A 120 12.61 -10.47 -0.81
N THR A 121 12.44 -11.31 0.20
CA THR A 121 13.43 -12.30 0.64
C THR A 121 12.97 -13.74 0.35
N LEU A 122 12.07 -13.94 -0.61
CA LEU A 122 11.59 -15.28 -0.93
C LEU A 122 12.72 -16.14 -1.50
N THR A 123 12.98 -17.25 -0.82
CA THR A 123 13.91 -18.29 -1.22
C THR A 123 13.24 -19.65 -1.08
N GLY A 124 13.56 -20.62 -1.93
CA GLY A 124 13.15 -22.00 -1.70
C GLY A 124 11.67 -22.31 -2.01
N LEU A 125 10.95 -21.49 -2.78
CA LEU A 125 9.53 -21.75 -3.05
C LEU A 125 9.39 -22.87 -4.08
N HIS A 126 8.70 -23.96 -3.72
CA HIS A 126 8.51 -25.12 -4.60
C HIS A 126 7.09 -25.18 -5.17
N TYR A 127 6.97 -25.64 -6.42
CA TYR A 127 5.68 -25.89 -7.09
C TYR A 127 5.65 -27.29 -7.73
N TYR A 128 4.46 -27.86 -7.87
CA TYR A 128 4.27 -29.10 -8.62
C TYR A 128 4.09 -28.77 -10.11
N SER A 129 5.03 -29.20 -10.95
CA SER A 129 4.93 -29.02 -12.40
C SER A 129 4.04 -30.09 -13.01
N ALA A 130 2.80 -29.75 -13.36
CA ALA A 130 1.86 -30.67 -13.99
C ALA A 130 2.41 -31.27 -15.31
N SER A 131 3.08 -30.45 -16.14
CA SER A 131 3.69 -30.90 -17.39
C SER A 131 4.89 -31.84 -17.20
N ARG A 132 5.64 -31.71 -16.09
CA ARG A 132 6.82 -32.53 -15.79
C ARG A 132 6.59 -33.58 -14.69
N LYS A 133 5.39 -33.64 -14.13
CA LYS A 133 4.93 -34.54 -13.06
C LYS A 133 5.88 -34.63 -11.85
N LYS A 134 6.52 -33.51 -11.47
CA LYS A 134 7.45 -33.47 -10.32
C LYS A 134 7.45 -32.12 -9.61
N MET A 135 7.89 -32.13 -8.35
CA MET A 135 8.20 -30.91 -7.59
C MET A 135 9.39 -30.20 -8.23
N ARG A 136 9.32 -28.87 -8.29
CA ARG A 136 10.37 -28.01 -8.81
C ARG A 136 10.48 -26.77 -7.95
N LEU A 137 11.69 -26.21 -7.91
CA LEU A 137 11.95 -24.91 -7.34
C LEU A 137 11.43 -23.83 -8.31
N LEU A 138 10.59 -22.93 -7.81
CA LEU A 138 10.09 -21.74 -8.52
C LEU A 138 11.03 -20.55 -8.30
N PHE A 139 11.35 -20.28 -7.03
CA PHE A 139 12.29 -19.22 -6.63
C PHE A 139 13.43 -19.86 -5.86
N GLU A 140 14.63 -19.86 -6.44
CA GLU A 140 15.85 -20.27 -5.74
C GLU A 140 16.27 -19.17 -4.78
N GLU A 141 16.49 -17.97 -5.31
CA GLU A 141 16.81 -16.74 -4.59
C GLU A 141 16.12 -15.55 -5.26
N SER A 142 15.88 -14.48 -4.50
CA SER A 142 15.36 -13.21 -5.02
C SER A 142 16.11 -12.03 -4.39
N TRP A 143 16.38 -11.01 -5.19
CA TRP A 143 17.02 -9.77 -4.77
C TRP A 143 16.69 -8.62 -5.73
N VAL A 144 16.91 -7.39 -5.27
CA VAL A 144 16.74 -6.19 -6.11
C VAL A 144 18.03 -5.93 -6.89
N ILE A 145 17.91 -5.61 -8.18
CA ILE A 145 19.02 -5.17 -9.05
C ILE A 145 18.80 -3.71 -9.46
N PRO A 146 19.86 -2.91 -9.66
CA PRO A 146 19.73 -1.48 -9.96
C PRO A 146 19.19 -1.21 -11.38
N ASN A 147 19.48 -2.09 -12.34
CA ASN A 147 18.97 -2.02 -13.71
C ASN A 147 19.20 -3.35 -14.44
N GLY A 148 18.45 -3.58 -15.52
CA GLY A 148 18.58 -4.79 -16.34
C GLY A 148 19.93 -4.96 -17.04
N SER A 149 20.75 -3.90 -17.12
CA SER A 149 22.09 -3.95 -17.71
C SER A 149 23.14 -4.53 -16.76
N SER A 150 22.87 -4.57 -15.45
CA SER A 150 23.81 -5.04 -14.42
C SER A 150 23.17 -6.13 -13.52
N PRO A 151 22.75 -7.28 -14.09
CA PRO A 151 21.95 -8.28 -13.37
C PRO A 151 22.68 -9.00 -12.21
N LYS A 152 23.99 -8.79 -12.07
CA LYS A 152 24.82 -9.36 -10.99
C LYS A 152 25.01 -8.40 -9.82
N GLU A 153 24.64 -7.15 -9.96
CA GLU A 153 24.72 -6.16 -8.89
C GLU A 153 23.48 -6.30 -8.02
N ILE A 154 23.69 -6.60 -6.74
CA ILE A 154 22.63 -6.80 -5.76
C ILE A 154 22.52 -5.54 -4.93
N LEU A 155 21.32 -4.96 -4.86
CA LEU A 155 21.02 -3.92 -3.89
C LEU A 155 20.69 -4.56 -2.54
N PRO A 156 21.26 -4.07 -1.43
CA PRO A 156 20.90 -4.55 -0.10
C PRO A 156 19.43 -4.21 0.20
N ASP A 157 18.76 -5.06 0.98
CA ASP A 157 17.45 -4.71 1.53
C ASP A 157 17.60 -3.42 2.37
N PRO A 158 16.73 -2.40 2.16
CA PRO A 158 16.82 -1.11 2.84
C PRO A 158 16.55 -1.17 4.33
#